data_AF-A0A412B9E5-F1
#
_entry.id   AF-A0A412B9E5-F1
#
_cell.length_a   1.000
_cell.length_b   1.000
_cell.length_c   1.000
_cell.angle_alpha   90.00
_cell.angle_beta   90.00
_cell.angle_gamma   90.00
#
_symmetry.space_group_name_H-M   'P 1'
#
loop_
_entity.id
_entity.type
_entity.pdbx_description
1 polymer ?
#
loop_
_entity_poly.entity_id
_entity_poly.type
_entity_poly.pdbx_seq_one_letter_code
_entity_poly.pdbx_strand_id
1 'polypeptide(L)'
;MGMIIYTLPLLYWLLYDERKMLLYFPQLILGLKYPVLLIAILGVIQFYVSPGIFGFINLSGPVDPYVLKATSDVFPNWMIYLRATSILSSPQVFGLFMVLYAVSFFLYSKKNALNLILMSIYLFAGAHSGNKSFFLILLLFGGYYILNTRNMKSKIMTLLVSVVLLLVMVYFSDEVSFLSRIVSVENIAGEEKEGRLSVYRELLEKVSFWGDGAGTHQILGGEQSAEATESYFLQILVELGMISFVCFLLIFLLGYLKDKKSINIMLFFIALSMVFVHCFNAFVFFIMWGWFFILPPSINIGKKI
;
A
#
# COMPACT_ATOMS: atom_id res chain seq x y z
N MET A 1 -18.16 -14.40 13.09
CA MET A 1 -16.87 -14.86 12.51
C MET A 1 -16.17 -13.75 11.75
N GLY A 2 -16.91 -12.96 10.97
CA GLY A 2 -16.38 -11.80 10.24
C GLY A 2 -15.62 -10.75 11.03
N MET A 3 -16.21 -10.22 12.12
CA MET A 3 -15.52 -9.26 12.99
C MET A 3 -14.12 -9.74 13.41
N ILE A 4 -13.93 -11.05 13.65
CA ILE A 4 -12.64 -11.60 14.06
C ILE A 4 -11.58 -11.36 12.98
N ILE A 5 -11.88 -11.52 11.69
CA ILE A 5 -10.88 -11.33 10.62
C ILE A 5 -10.38 -9.87 10.59
N TYR A 6 -11.27 -8.91 10.79
CA TYR A 6 -10.95 -7.48 10.78
C TYR A 6 -10.31 -6.98 12.08
N THR A 7 -10.71 -7.53 13.23
CA THR A 7 -10.24 -7.05 14.53
C THR A 7 -9.09 -7.87 15.11
N LEU A 8 -8.87 -9.11 14.68
CA LEU A 8 -7.83 -9.99 15.23
C LEU A 8 -6.41 -9.41 15.07
N PRO A 9 -6.01 -8.79 13.94
CA PRO A 9 -4.71 -8.12 13.86
C PRO A 9 -4.54 -7.06 14.96
N LEU A 10 -5.54 -6.20 15.15
CA LEU A 10 -5.54 -5.18 16.20
C LEU A 10 -5.52 -5.79 17.60
N LEU A 11 -6.36 -6.80 17.86
CA LEU A 11 -6.43 -7.50 19.15
C LEU A 11 -5.12 -8.19 19.48
N TYR A 12 -4.46 -8.82 18.50
CA TYR A 12 -3.15 -9.43 18.70
C TYR A 12 -2.13 -8.41 19.22
N TRP A 13 -2.07 -7.24 18.59
CA TRP A 13 -1.13 -6.21 18.99
C TRP A 13 -1.48 -5.57 20.34
N LEU A 14 -2.77 -5.50 20.69
CA LEU A 14 -3.24 -5.09 22.02
C LEU A 14 -2.77 -6.02 23.16
N LEU A 15 -2.50 -7.30 22.87
CA LEU A 15 -2.05 -8.26 23.89
C LEU A 15 -0.59 -8.05 24.31
N TYR A 16 0.19 -7.27 23.54
CA TYR A 16 1.57 -6.98 23.90
C TYR A 16 1.67 -5.78 24.86
N ASP A 17 2.49 -5.94 25.90
CA ASP A 17 2.88 -4.85 26.79
C ASP A 17 3.49 -3.69 25.99
N GLU A 18 2.98 -2.46 26.18
CA GLU A 18 3.43 -1.26 25.48
C GLU A 18 4.95 -1.06 25.54
N ARG A 19 5.59 -1.36 26.68
CA ARG A 19 7.05 -1.20 26.83
C ARG A 19 7.82 -2.21 25.99
N LYS A 20 7.28 -3.43 25.90
CA LYS A 20 7.84 -4.51 25.09
C LYS A 20 7.63 -4.22 23.60
N MET A 21 6.47 -3.68 23.22
CA MET A 21 6.17 -3.26 21.86
C MET A 21 7.18 -2.28 21.27
N LEU A 22 7.53 -1.25 22.04
CA LEU A 22 8.53 -0.24 21.63
C LEU A 22 9.90 -0.85 21.36
N LEU A 23 10.25 -1.95 22.04
CA LEU A 23 11.53 -2.64 21.88
C LEU A 23 11.49 -3.68 20.75
N TYR A 24 10.45 -4.51 20.70
CA TYR A 24 10.36 -5.65 19.78
C TYR A 24 9.91 -5.27 18.38
N PHE A 25 9.08 -4.24 18.20
CA PHE A 25 8.60 -3.91 16.86
C PHE A 25 9.69 -3.41 15.92
N PRO A 26 10.62 -2.51 16.32
CA PRO A 26 11.77 -2.18 15.49
C PRO A 26 12.59 -3.42 15.13
N GLN A 27 12.78 -4.35 16.07
CA GLN A 27 13.50 -5.60 15.82
C GLN A 27 12.77 -6.50 14.83
N LEU A 28 11.43 -6.56 14.91
CA LEU A 28 10.59 -7.28 13.95
C LEU A 28 10.75 -6.70 12.54
N ILE A 29 10.60 -5.39 12.38
CA ILE A 29 10.79 -4.71 11.08
C ILE A 29 12.19 -4.97 10.53
N LEU A 30 13.23 -4.87 11.36
CA LEU A 30 14.61 -5.13 10.91
C LEU A 30 14.87 -6.61 10.60
N GLY A 31 14.24 -7.53 11.33
CA GLY A 31 14.36 -8.97 11.15
C GLY A 31 13.71 -9.47 9.86
N LEU A 32 12.63 -8.80 9.42
CA LEU A 32 11.88 -9.15 8.22
C LEU A 32 12.57 -8.75 6.90
N LYS A 33 13.75 -8.12 6.95
CA LYS A 33 14.42 -7.58 5.75
C LYS A 33 14.73 -8.63 4.68
N TYR A 34 15.06 -9.86 5.07
CA TYR A 34 15.35 -10.93 4.11
C TYR A 34 14.07 -11.58 3.56
N PRO A 35 13.05 -11.92 4.38
CA PRO A 35 11.74 -12.32 3.86
C PRO A 35 11.15 -11.29 2.87
N VAL A 36 11.19 -10.00 3.20
CA VAL A 36 10.66 -8.97 2.30
C VAL A 36 11.52 -8.81 1.04
N LEU A 37 12.85 -8.98 1.14
CA LEU A 37 13.73 -9.04 -0.02
C LEU A 37 13.36 -10.18 -0.96
N LEU A 38 13.07 -11.36 -0.42
CA LEU A 38 12.62 -12.50 -1.22
C LEU A 38 11.32 -12.17 -1.96
N ILE A 39 10.32 -11.60 -1.26
CA ILE A 39 9.05 -11.17 -1.89
C ILE A 39 9.32 -10.15 -3.01
N ALA A 40 10.20 -9.18 -2.79
CA ALA A 40 10.56 -8.16 -3.77
C ALA A 40 11.23 -8.75 -5.02
N ILE A 41 12.23 -9.62 -4.83
CA ILE A 41 12.93 -10.30 -5.92
C ILE A 41 11.96 -11.17 -6.72
N LEU A 42 11.08 -11.93 -6.05
CA LEU A 42 10.09 -12.75 -6.73
C LEU A 42 9.10 -11.89 -7.53
N GLY A 43 8.72 -10.72 -7.01
CA GLY A 43 7.92 -9.72 -7.75
C GLY A 43 8.57 -9.30 -9.07
N VAL A 44 9.86 -8.97 -9.01
CA VAL A 44 10.64 -8.56 -10.18
C VAL A 44 10.83 -9.73 -11.15
N ILE A 45 11.19 -10.93 -10.66
CA ILE A 45 11.35 -12.12 -11.49
C ILE A 45 10.05 -12.46 -12.22
N GLN A 46 8.91 -12.45 -11.53
CA GLN A 46 7.62 -12.69 -12.19
C GLN A 46 7.35 -11.67 -13.29
N PHE A 47 7.63 -10.39 -13.03
CA PHE A 47 7.45 -9.30 -13.98
C PHE A 47 8.31 -9.46 -15.24
N TYR A 48 9.54 -9.96 -15.11
CA TYR A 48 10.50 -10.08 -16.21
C TYR A 48 10.68 -11.49 -16.77
N VAL A 49 10.09 -12.55 -16.21
CA VAL A 49 10.32 -13.92 -16.69
C VAL A 49 9.04 -14.54 -17.20
N SER A 50 8.00 -14.60 -16.36
CA SER A 50 6.68 -15.06 -16.77
C SER A 50 5.64 -14.73 -15.70
N PRO A 51 4.44 -14.29 -16.10
CA PRO A 51 3.33 -13.99 -15.18
C PRO A 51 2.94 -15.19 -14.31
N GLY A 52 2.99 -16.38 -14.90
CA GLY A 52 2.56 -17.64 -14.31
C GLY A 52 3.68 -18.46 -13.69
N ILE A 53 4.91 -17.94 -13.59
CA ILE A 53 6.08 -18.74 -13.15
C ILE A 53 5.89 -19.41 -11.80
N PHE A 54 5.14 -18.78 -10.90
CA PHE A 54 4.86 -19.31 -9.57
C PHE A 54 3.49 -19.98 -9.44
N GLY A 55 2.69 -20.02 -10.51
CA GLY A 55 1.33 -20.59 -10.48
C GLY A 55 0.33 -19.84 -9.60
N PHE A 56 0.68 -18.66 -9.10
CA PHE A 56 -0.19 -17.85 -8.23
C PHE A 56 -1.16 -16.95 -9.00
N ILE A 57 -0.91 -16.67 -10.29
CA ILE A 57 -1.89 -16.04 -11.16
C ILE A 57 -2.74 -17.15 -11.78
N ASN A 58 -4.05 -17.12 -11.50
CA ASN A 58 -4.99 -17.99 -12.17
C ASN A 58 -5.22 -17.51 -13.61
N LEU A 59 -4.55 -18.17 -14.56
CA LEU A 59 -4.65 -17.86 -16.00
C LEU A 59 -5.82 -18.57 -16.70
N SER A 60 -6.61 -19.39 -15.99
CA SER A 60 -7.71 -20.19 -16.55
C SER A 60 -9.12 -19.71 -16.15
N GLY A 61 -9.23 -18.57 -15.44
CA GLY A 61 -10.50 -17.91 -15.07
C GLY A 61 -10.85 -16.71 -15.97
N PRO A 62 -11.76 -15.81 -15.55
CA PRO A 62 -11.91 -14.49 -16.17
C PRO A 62 -10.63 -13.67 -15.89
N VAL A 63 -9.68 -13.76 -16.82
CA VAL A 63 -8.39 -13.10 -16.73
C VAL A 63 -8.53 -11.68 -17.27
N ASP A 64 -7.91 -10.72 -16.58
CA ASP A 64 -7.75 -9.34 -17.07
C ASP A 64 -7.27 -9.40 -18.54
N PRO A 65 -7.99 -8.76 -19.50
CA PRO A 65 -7.62 -8.79 -20.92
C PRO A 65 -6.16 -8.45 -21.20
N TYR A 66 -5.55 -7.61 -20.34
CA TYR A 66 -4.14 -7.26 -20.40
C TYR A 66 -3.20 -8.42 -20.01
N VAL A 67 -3.61 -9.28 -19.09
CA VAL A 67 -2.87 -10.50 -18.69
C VAL A 67 -3.00 -11.58 -19.76
N LEU A 68 -4.18 -11.73 -20.38
CA LEU A 68 -4.38 -12.61 -21.55
C LEU A 68 -3.50 -12.18 -22.74
N LYS A 69 -3.54 -10.88 -23.08
CA LYS A 69 -2.71 -10.31 -24.14
C LYS A 69 -1.23 -10.51 -23.85
N ALA A 70 -0.82 -10.30 -22.60
CA ALA A 70 0.54 -10.56 -22.16
C ALA A 70 0.97 -12.04 -22.26
N THR A 71 0.09 -12.99 -21.94
CA THR A 71 0.43 -14.42 -22.07
C THR A 71 0.59 -14.88 -23.53
N SER A 72 0.04 -14.13 -24.49
CA SER A 72 0.13 -14.42 -25.93
C SER A 72 1.24 -13.67 -26.66
N ASP A 73 1.94 -12.73 -26.00
CA ASP A 73 2.92 -11.84 -26.64
C ASP A 73 4.38 -12.26 -26.36
N VAL A 74 5.33 -11.79 -27.17
CA VAL A 74 6.77 -12.06 -26.99
C VAL A 74 7.37 -11.12 -25.94
N PHE A 75 8.48 -11.50 -25.31
CA PHE A 75 9.13 -10.87 -24.13
C PHE A 75 9.65 -9.42 -24.24
N PRO A 76 9.35 -8.61 -25.26
CA PRO A 76 9.31 -7.15 -25.06
C PRO A 76 7.88 -6.61 -24.94
N ASN A 77 6.89 -7.25 -25.57
CA ASN A 77 5.55 -6.70 -25.72
C ASN A 77 4.68 -6.98 -24.50
N TRP A 78 4.84 -8.13 -23.84
CA TRP A 78 3.98 -8.47 -22.70
C TRP A 78 4.33 -7.71 -21.43
N MET A 79 5.60 -7.39 -21.23
CA MET A 79 6.11 -6.63 -20.08
C MET A 79 5.44 -5.25 -19.96
N ILE A 80 5.04 -4.69 -21.10
CA ILE A 80 4.36 -3.39 -21.20
C ILE A 80 2.99 -3.45 -20.49
N TYR A 81 2.34 -4.62 -20.43
CA TYR A 81 0.98 -4.80 -19.92
C TYR A 81 0.90 -5.36 -18.50
N LEU A 82 1.99 -5.90 -17.94
CA LEU A 82 1.97 -6.62 -16.68
C LEU A 82 2.33 -5.78 -15.46
N ARG A 83 1.97 -6.32 -14.29
CA ARG A 83 2.24 -5.75 -12.98
C ARG A 83 2.78 -6.85 -12.08
N ALA A 84 3.71 -6.51 -11.20
CA ALA A 84 4.23 -7.46 -10.23
C ALA A 84 3.14 -7.84 -9.21
N THR A 85 2.86 -9.14 -9.07
CA THR A 85 1.85 -9.70 -8.15
C THR A 85 2.36 -10.93 -7.38
N SER A 86 3.67 -11.19 -7.42
CA SER A 86 4.31 -12.50 -7.20
C SER A 86 3.57 -13.44 -6.26
N ILE A 87 3.76 -13.25 -4.96
CA ILE A 87 3.15 -14.02 -3.88
C ILE A 87 1.98 -13.23 -3.27
N LEU A 88 1.93 -11.92 -3.53
CA LEU A 88 0.94 -11.04 -2.94
C LEU A 88 -0.21 -10.89 -3.94
N SER A 89 -1.28 -11.63 -3.66
CA SER A 89 -2.58 -11.76 -4.38
C SER A 89 -3.01 -10.66 -5.36
N SER A 90 -2.62 -9.40 -5.17
CA SER A 90 -2.86 -8.33 -6.13
C SER A 90 -1.70 -7.32 -6.22
N PRO A 91 -1.58 -6.57 -7.34
CA PRO A 91 -0.58 -5.51 -7.46
C PRO A 91 -0.77 -4.40 -6.42
N GLN A 92 -2.02 -4.17 -5.99
CA GLN A 92 -2.35 -3.18 -4.97
C GLN A 92 -1.77 -3.59 -3.61
N VAL A 93 -1.97 -4.86 -3.20
CA VAL A 93 -1.38 -5.43 -1.98
C VAL A 93 0.14 -5.35 -2.06
N PHE A 94 0.71 -5.79 -3.18
CA PHE A 94 2.16 -5.85 -3.38
C PHE A 94 2.82 -4.46 -3.29
N GLY A 95 2.35 -3.50 -4.08
CA GLY A 95 2.89 -2.14 -4.10
C GLY A 95 2.74 -1.45 -2.74
N LEU A 96 1.56 -1.52 -2.13
CA LEU A 96 1.32 -0.86 -0.85
C LEU A 96 2.17 -1.45 0.27
N PHE A 97 2.28 -2.78 0.33
CA PHE A 97 3.14 -3.46 1.29
C PHE A 97 4.61 -3.03 1.13
N MET A 98 5.12 -3.01 -0.11
CA MET A 98 6.51 -2.64 -0.39
C MET A 98 6.84 -1.23 0.08
N VAL A 99 5.99 -0.23 -0.19
CA VAL A 99 6.27 1.15 0.27
C VAL A 99 6.15 1.30 1.77
N LEU A 100 5.09 0.77 2.40
CA LEU A 100 4.89 0.90 3.84
C LEU A 100 6.01 0.19 4.61
N TYR A 101 6.44 -0.97 4.13
CA TYR A 101 7.59 -1.66 4.69
C TYR A 101 8.90 -0.90 4.44
N ALA A 102 9.15 -0.39 3.23
CA ALA A 102 10.37 0.38 2.93
C ALA A 102 10.49 1.63 3.81
N VAL A 103 9.39 2.36 4.04
CA VAL A 103 9.37 3.50 4.95
C VAL A 103 9.60 3.06 6.40
N SER A 104 8.92 1.99 6.85
CA SER A 104 9.13 1.43 8.20
C SER A 104 10.59 1.02 8.43
N PHE A 105 11.16 0.30 7.46
CA PHE A 105 12.54 -0.14 7.47
C PHE A 105 13.50 1.04 7.44
N PHE A 106 13.21 2.09 6.66
CA PHE A 106 14.00 3.31 6.67
C PHE A 106 14.00 3.96 8.06
N LEU A 107 12.87 4.05 8.74
CA LEU A 107 12.77 4.71 10.05
C LEU A 107 13.63 4.01 11.13
N TYR A 108 13.73 2.68 11.09
CA TYR A 108 14.46 1.92 12.11
C TYR A 108 15.87 1.47 11.71
N SER A 109 16.20 1.42 10.41
CA SER A 109 17.49 0.92 9.95
C SER A 109 18.62 1.94 10.08
N LYS A 110 19.83 1.43 10.39
CA LYS A 110 21.07 2.21 10.28
C LYS A 110 21.28 2.63 8.83
N LYS A 111 21.68 3.88 8.62
CA LYS A 111 21.95 4.45 7.29
C LYS A 111 23.30 4.00 6.74
N ASN A 112 23.41 2.73 6.37
CA ASN A 112 24.59 2.15 5.71
C ASN A 112 24.27 1.72 4.27
N ALA A 113 25.31 1.46 3.48
CA ALA A 113 25.16 1.10 2.07
C ALA A 113 24.27 -0.13 1.86
N LEU A 114 24.43 -1.18 2.67
CA LEU A 114 23.63 -2.40 2.59
C LEU A 114 22.12 -2.11 2.74
N ASN A 115 21.73 -1.37 3.78
CA ASN A 115 20.32 -1.07 4.02
C ASN A 115 19.73 -0.13 2.96
N LEU A 116 20.55 0.75 2.38
CA LEU A 116 20.15 1.57 1.25
C LEU A 116 19.92 0.73 0.00
N ILE A 117 20.80 -0.24 -0.30
CA ILE A 117 20.61 -1.19 -1.40
C ILE A 117 19.33 -1.99 -1.22
N LEU A 118 19.09 -2.54 -0.02
CA LEU A 118 17.86 -3.27 0.29
C LEU A 118 16.61 -2.40 0.07
N MET A 119 16.63 -1.17 0.57
CA MET A 119 15.54 -0.22 0.37
C MET A 119 15.31 0.09 -1.11
N SER A 120 16.37 0.29 -1.89
CA SER A 120 16.26 0.51 -3.33
C SER A 120 15.61 -0.68 -4.04
N ILE A 121 15.92 -1.92 -3.63
CA ILE A 121 15.29 -3.12 -4.18
C ILE A 121 13.79 -3.17 -3.84
N TYR A 122 13.40 -2.83 -2.60
CA TYR A 122 11.99 -2.77 -2.21
C TYR A 122 11.21 -1.73 -3.02
N LEU A 123 11.79 -0.53 -3.19
CA LEU A 123 11.18 0.55 -3.95
C LEU A 123 11.12 0.22 -5.45
N PHE A 124 12.16 -0.40 -5.99
CA PHE A 124 12.18 -0.87 -7.37
C PHE A 124 11.07 -1.90 -7.60
N ALA A 125 10.97 -2.93 -6.77
CA ALA A 125 9.91 -3.92 -6.87
C ALA A 125 8.52 -3.27 -6.73
N GLY A 126 8.33 -2.42 -5.73
CA GLY A 126 7.07 -1.71 -5.52
C GLY A 126 6.65 -0.82 -6.70
N ALA A 127 7.59 -0.18 -7.39
CA ALA A 127 7.30 0.61 -8.60
C ALA A 127 6.76 -0.26 -9.75
N HIS A 128 7.25 -1.49 -9.90
CA HIS A 128 6.78 -2.46 -10.91
C HIS A 128 5.37 -2.99 -10.64
N SER A 129 4.78 -2.68 -9.48
CA SER A 129 3.36 -2.95 -9.23
C SER A 129 2.42 -2.03 -10.01
N GLY A 130 2.91 -0.85 -10.44
CA GLY A 130 2.08 0.19 -11.04
C GLY A 130 0.99 0.75 -10.10
N ASN A 131 1.10 0.53 -8.79
CA ASN A 131 0.10 0.98 -7.82
C ASN A 131 0.20 2.50 -7.59
N LYS A 132 -0.87 3.26 -7.87
CA LYS A 132 -0.94 4.73 -7.64
C LYS A 132 -0.66 5.08 -6.17
N SER A 133 -1.16 4.28 -5.22
CA SER A 133 -0.95 4.50 -3.78
C SER A 133 0.52 4.33 -3.36
N PHE A 134 1.29 3.49 -4.06
CA PHE A 134 2.73 3.34 -3.84
C PHE A 134 3.45 4.69 -4.07
N PHE A 135 3.20 5.31 -5.23
CA PHE A 135 3.82 6.57 -5.61
C PHE A 135 3.36 7.73 -4.72
N LEU A 136 2.07 7.76 -4.35
CA LEU A 136 1.54 8.77 -3.44
C LEU A 136 2.26 8.76 -2.08
N ILE A 137 2.41 7.58 -1.46
CA ILE A 137 3.10 7.46 -0.17
C ILE A 137 4.57 7.82 -0.30
N LEU A 138 5.24 7.38 -1.38
CA LEU A 138 6.63 7.73 -1.63
C LEU A 138 6.83 9.24 -1.76
N LEU A 139 5.92 9.93 -2.46
CA LEU A 139 5.94 11.38 -2.63
C LEU A 139 5.71 12.10 -1.30
N LEU A 140 4.68 11.70 -0.54
CA LEU A 140 4.38 12.31 0.75
C LEU A 140 5.51 12.10 1.76
N PHE A 141 6.06 10.89 1.83
CA PHE A 141 7.19 10.59 2.72
C PHE A 141 8.46 11.33 2.29
N GLY A 142 8.79 11.31 1.00
CA GLY A 142 9.94 12.04 0.46
C GLY A 142 9.83 13.54 0.70
N GLY A 143 8.66 14.13 0.43
CA GLY A 143 8.36 15.53 0.69
C GLY A 143 8.51 15.90 2.16
N TYR A 144 7.88 15.12 3.05
CA TYR A 144 8.02 15.30 4.50
C TYR A 144 9.48 15.18 4.97
N TYR A 145 10.23 14.19 4.47
CA TYR A 145 11.64 14.03 4.80
C TYR A 145 12.48 15.23 4.34
N ILE A 146 12.31 15.68 3.09
CA ILE A 146 13.04 16.83 2.54
C ILE A 146 12.73 18.11 3.31
N LEU A 147 11.46 18.35 3.63
CA LEU A 147 11.02 19.54 4.37
C LEU A 147 11.67 19.64 5.75
N ASN A 148 11.84 18.51 6.43
CA ASN A 148 12.33 18.47 7.81
C ASN A 148 13.85 18.33 7.94
N THR A 149 14.56 17.96 6.87
CA THR A 149 15.99 17.56 6.99
C THR A 149 16.96 18.35 6.14
N ARG A 150 16.49 19.02 5.08
CA ARG A 150 17.35 19.67 4.09
C ARG A 150 17.31 21.19 4.22
N ASN A 151 18.44 21.84 3.98
CA ASN A 151 18.51 23.30 3.86
C ASN A 151 17.82 23.77 2.57
N MET A 152 17.40 25.04 2.51
CA MET A 152 16.62 25.59 1.38
C MET A 152 17.21 25.34 -0.01
N LYS A 153 18.54 25.47 -0.17
CA LYS A 153 19.23 25.16 -1.44
C LYS A 153 19.03 23.70 -1.86
N SER A 154 19.14 22.77 -0.92
CA SER A 154 18.95 21.34 -1.16
C SER A 154 17.48 21.01 -1.44
N LYS A 155 16.52 21.72 -0.80
CA LYS A 155 15.09 21.60 -1.13
C LYS A 155 14.81 21.99 -2.58
N ILE A 156 15.32 23.15 -3.02
CA ILE A 156 15.16 23.65 -4.41
C ILE A 156 15.77 22.68 -5.43
N MET A 157 17.00 22.22 -5.17
CA MET A 157 17.66 21.26 -6.07
C MET A 157 16.91 19.92 -6.15
N THR A 158 16.37 19.45 -5.03
CA THR A 158 15.57 18.21 -5.03
C THR A 158 14.28 18.38 -5.83
N LEU A 159 13.59 19.53 -5.67
CA LEU A 159 12.40 19.85 -6.44
C LEU A 159 12.71 19.89 -7.95
N LEU A 160 13.80 20.55 -8.35
CA LEU A 160 14.25 20.59 -9.74
C LEU A 160 14.48 19.19 -10.31
N VAL A 161 15.22 18.34 -9.58
CA VAL A 161 15.47 16.95 -10.01
C VAL A 161 14.16 16.16 -10.11
N SER A 162 13.24 16.31 -9.15
CA SER A 162 11.93 15.66 -9.20
C SER A 162 11.09 16.11 -10.40
N VAL A 163 11.10 17.40 -10.73
CA VAL A 163 10.39 17.94 -11.92
C VAL A 163 11.00 17.38 -13.20
N VAL A 164 12.33 17.35 -13.31
CA VAL A 164 13.02 16.76 -14.48
C VAL A 164 12.68 15.28 -14.63
N LEU A 165 12.74 14.51 -13.54
CA LEU A 165 12.36 13.09 -13.57
C LEU A 165 10.89 12.90 -13.97
N LEU A 166 9.98 13.74 -13.47
CA LEU A 166 8.57 13.68 -13.84
C LEU A 166 8.35 14.00 -15.32
N LEU A 167 9.05 14.99 -15.86
CA LEU A 167 9.01 15.31 -17.30
C LEU A 167 9.52 14.14 -18.15
N VAL A 168 10.60 13.48 -17.73
CA VAL A 168 11.10 12.25 -18.38
C VAL A 168 10.05 11.15 -18.33
N MET A 169 9.43 10.92 -17.17
CA MET A 169 8.37 9.91 -17.04
C MET A 169 7.15 10.20 -17.94
N VAL A 170 6.73 11.47 -18.02
CA VAL A 170 5.63 11.90 -18.90
C VAL A 170 6.00 11.65 -20.37
N TYR A 171 7.22 12.01 -20.78
CA TYR A 171 7.68 11.82 -22.15
C TYR A 171 7.65 10.35 -22.59
N PHE A 172 8.07 9.43 -21.72
CA PHE A 172 8.05 7.98 -22.00
C PHE A 172 6.72 7.30 -21.64
N SER A 173 5.72 8.04 -21.15
CA SER A 173 4.49 7.41 -20.63
C SER A 173 3.65 6.74 -21.71
N ASP A 174 3.64 7.29 -22.93
CA ASP A 174 2.87 6.74 -24.05
C ASP A 174 3.48 5.44 -24.62
N GLU A 175 4.78 5.23 -24.44
CA GLU A 175 5.48 4.02 -24.91
C GLU A 175 5.35 2.85 -23.92
N VAL A 176 4.98 3.13 -22.66
CA VAL A 176 5.02 2.16 -21.57
C VAL A 176 3.67 2.14 -20.85
N SER A 177 2.84 1.13 -21.09
CA SER A 177 1.45 1.10 -20.57
C SER A 177 1.33 1.12 -19.04
N PHE A 178 2.33 0.68 -18.27
CA PHE A 178 2.29 0.87 -16.82
C PHE A 178 2.54 2.35 -16.43
N LEU A 179 3.38 3.08 -17.17
CA LEU A 179 3.63 4.51 -16.98
C LEU A 179 2.41 5.34 -17.42
N SER A 180 1.80 4.99 -18.55
CA SER A 180 0.57 5.66 -19.00
C SER A 180 -0.51 5.58 -17.93
N ARG A 181 -0.71 4.43 -17.27
CA ARG A 181 -1.68 4.28 -16.16
C ARG A 181 -1.38 5.14 -14.93
N ILE A 182 -0.12 5.50 -14.69
CA ILE A 182 0.28 6.36 -13.57
C ILE A 182 0.08 7.84 -13.92
N VAL A 183 0.33 8.22 -15.18
CA VAL A 183 0.43 9.63 -15.62
C VAL A 183 -0.86 10.13 -16.29
N SER A 184 -1.65 9.27 -16.94
CA SER A 184 -2.79 9.67 -17.76
C SER A 184 -3.92 10.29 -16.95
N VAL A 185 -4.17 11.59 -17.14
CA VAL A 185 -5.27 12.32 -16.50
C VAL A 185 -6.63 11.93 -17.08
N GLU A 186 -6.70 11.57 -18.36
CA GLU A 186 -7.94 11.14 -19.03
C GLU A 186 -8.50 9.84 -18.44
N ASN A 187 -7.64 8.86 -18.12
CA ASN A 187 -8.09 7.65 -17.43
C ASN A 187 -8.63 7.94 -16.03
N ILE A 188 -8.07 8.94 -15.32
CA ILE A 188 -8.58 9.34 -14.00
C ILE A 188 -9.97 9.98 -14.13
N ALA A 189 -10.16 10.86 -15.12
CA ALA A 189 -11.44 11.52 -15.33
C ALA A 189 -12.53 10.56 -15.84
N GLY A 190 -12.15 9.53 -16.63
CA GLY A 190 -13.04 8.45 -17.06
C GLY A 190 -13.41 7.50 -15.91
N GLU A 191 -12.42 7.02 -15.15
CA GLU A 191 -12.62 6.16 -13.96
C GLU A 191 -13.54 6.80 -12.91
N GLU A 192 -13.44 8.12 -12.71
CA GLU A 192 -14.26 8.86 -11.74
C GLU A 192 -15.67 9.20 -12.24
N LYS A 193 -15.86 9.37 -13.56
CA LYS A 193 -17.17 9.75 -14.12
C LYS A 193 -18.18 8.61 -14.15
N GLU A 194 -17.74 7.35 -14.26
CA GLU A 194 -18.62 6.22 -14.57
C GLU A 194 -18.87 5.22 -13.44
N GLY A 195 -18.13 5.22 -12.31
CA GLY A 195 -18.28 4.12 -11.33
C GLY A 195 -18.10 4.44 -9.85
N ARG A 196 -17.00 5.06 -9.43
CA ARG A 196 -16.60 5.04 -8.00
C ARG A 196 -17.52 5.81 -7.06
N LEU A 197 -17.89 7.04 -7.41
CA LEU A 197 -18.76 7.87 -6.58
C LEU A 197 -20.18 7.31 -6.52
N SER A 198 -20.66 6.72 -7.61
CA SER A 198 -21.95 6.00 -7.65
C SER A 198 -21.91 4.74 -6.77
N VAL A 199 -20.83 3.96 -6.81
CA VAL A 199 -20.61 2.81 -5.91
C VAL A 199 -20.62 3.25 -4.46
N TYR A 200 -19.87 4.30 -4.12
CA TYR A 200 -19.80 4.78 -2.75
C TYR A 200 -21.17 5.24 -2.26
N ARG A 201 -21.93 5.92 -3.13
CA ARG A 201 -23.30 6.32 -2.82
C ARG A 201 -24.21 5.11 -2.59
N GLU A 202 -24.20 4.12 -3.49
CA GLU A 202 -25.04 2.93 -3.37
C GLU A 202 -24.71 2.13 -2.11
N LEU A 203 -23.41 1.98 -1.80
CA LEU A 203 -22.96 1.31 -0.59
C LEU A 203 -23.39 2.06 0.67
N LEU A 204 -23.29 3.40 0.68
CA LEU A 204 -23.71 4.24 1.81
C LEU A 204 -25.23 4.17 2.04
N GLU A 205 -26.02 4.05 0.98
CA GLU A 205 -27.48 3.88 1.07
C GLU A 205 -27.88 2.53 1.70
N LYS A 206 -27.01 1.52 1.63
CA LYS A 206 -27.23 0.17 2.20
C LYS A 206 -26.62 -0.04 3.59
N VAL A 207 -25.97 0.97 4.18
CA VAL A 207 -25.29 0.81 5.48
C VAL A 207 -26.28 0.49 6.58
N SER A 208 -26.12 -0.69 7.18
CA SER A 208 -26.86 -1.10 8.36
C SER A 208 -26.10 -0.75 9.66
N PHE A 209 -26.83 -0.66 10.78
CA PHE A 209 -26.21 -0.39 12.09
C PHE A 209 -25.26 -1.51 12.55
N TRP A 210 -25.58 -2.76 12.20
CA TRP A 210 -24.87 -3.97 12.65
C TRP A 210 -24.00 -4.61 11.56
N GLY A 211 -24.10 -4.14 10.31
CA GLY A 211 -23.40 -4.68 9.16
C GLY A 211 -24.10 -5.89 8.56
N ASP A 212 -23.79 -6.16 7.29
CA ASP A 212 -24.41 -7.26 6.54
C ASP A 212 -23.65 -8.59 6.71
N GLY A 213 -22.50 -8.56 7.41
CA GLY A 213 -21.64 -9.71 7.66
C GLY A 213 -20.35 -9.65 6.83
N ALA A 214 -19.28 -10.28 7.33
CA ALA A 214 -18.02 -10.25 6.60
C ALA A 214 -18.07 -11.07 5.32
N GLY A 215 -17.38 -10.55 4.32
CA GLY A 215 -17.29 -11.17 3.01
C GLY A 215 -18.53 -10.97 2.15
N THR A 216 -19.57 -10.25 2.59
CA THR A 216 -20.71 -9.88 1.72
C THR A 216 -20.23 -9.11 0.50
N HIS A 217 -19.27 -8.20 0.69
CA HIS A 217 -18.63 -7.46 -0.40
C HIS A 217 -17.41 -8.15 -1.01
N GLN A 218 -16.99 -9.32 -0.50
CA GLN A 218 -16.01 -10.20 -1.16
C GLN A 218 -16.69 -11.29 -2.02
N ILE A 219 -17.93 -11.69 -1.69
CA ILE A 219 -18.72 -12.75 -2.36
C ILE A 219 -19.53 -12.20 -3.55
N LEU A 220 -19.80 -10.90 -3.60
CA LEU A 220 -20.44 -10.25 -4.76
C LEU A 220 -19.54 -10.11 -6.01
N GLY A 221 -18.30 -10.59 -5.96
CA GLY A 221 -17.39 -10.67 -7.12
C GLY A 221 -17.52 -11.95 -7.95
N GLY A 222 -18.53 -12.79 -7.69
CA GLY A 222 -18.73 -14.09 -8.34
C GLY A 222 -19.33 -14.02 -9.74
N GLU A 223 -20.29 -13.11 -10.00
CA GLU A 223 -20.89 -12.92 -11.32
C GLU A 223 -21.32 -11.44 -11.45
N GLN A 224 -20.77 -10.74 -12.46
CA GLN A 224 -21.28 -9.48 -13.00
C GLN A 224 -21.41 -8.23 -12.09
N SER A 225 -20.67 -8.09 -10.99
CA SER A 225 -20.42 -6.77 -10.40
C SER A 225 -18.95 -6.38 -10.55
N ALA A 226 -18.69 -5.34 -11.34
CA ALA A 226 -17.37 -4.85 -11.70
C ALA A 226 -16.71 -3.99 -10.60
N GLU A 227 -17.27 -3.94 -9.40
CA GLU A 227 -16.99 -2.86 -8.44
C GLU A 227 -16.64 -3.45 -7.07
N ALA A 228 -15.44 -4.04 -7.00
CA ALA A 228 -14.80 -4.31 -5.72
C ALA A 228 -14.71 -3.01 -4.91
N THR A 229 -15.19 -3.01 -3.66
CA THR A 229 -15.03 -1.88 -2.73
C THR A 229 -13.56 -1.46 -2.72
N GLU A 230 -13.25 -0.29 -3.28
CA GLU A 230 -11.86 0.16 -3.37
C GLU A 230 -11.31 0.59 -2.01
N SER A 231 -12.18 0.92 -1.05
CA SER A 231 -11.83 1.45 0.27
C SER A 231 -11.97 0.42 1.38
N TYR A 232 -10.95 0.29 2.23
CA TYR A 232 -11.02 -0.54 3.43
C TYR A 232 -11.99 0.01 4.48
N PHE A 233 -12.08 1.34 4.58
CA PHE A 233 -13.03 1.99 5.48
C PHE A 233 -14.48 1.70 5.08
N LEU A 234 -14.80 1.79 3.79
CA LEU A 234 -16.13 1.43 3.30
C LEU A 234 -16.41 -0.06 3.50
N GLN A 235 -15.41 -0.91 3.29
CA GLN A 235 -15.55 -2.34 3.55
C GLN A 235 -15.92 -2.61 5.02
N ILE A 236 -15.23 -1.98 5.98
CA ILE A 236 -15.59 -2.09 7.41
C ILE A 236 -16.99 -1.55 7.67
N LEU A 237 -17.32 -0.38 7.11
CA LEU A 237 -18.60 0.29 7.33
C LEU A 237 -19.78 -0.57 6.88
N VAL A 238 -19.68 -1.18 5.70
CA VAL A 238 -20.78 -1.98 5.13
C VAL A 238 -20.81 -3.39 5.72
N GLU A 239 -19.66 -4.06 5.84
CA GLU A 239 -19.62 -5.45 6.33
C GLU A 239 -19.84 -5.57 7.85
N LEU A 240 -19.38 -4.59 8.64
CA LEU A 240 -19.42 -4.64 10.12
C LEU A 240 -20.35 -3.59 10.74
N GLY A 241 -20.92 -2.69 9.93
CA GLY A 241 -21.90 -1.69 10.35
C GLY A 241 -21.30 -0.45 10.98
N MET A 242 -22.16 0.55 11.20
CA MET A 242 -21.77 1.86 11.74
C MET A 242 -21.08 1.79 13.10
N ILE A 243 -21.55 0.91 14.01
CA ILE A 243 -21.00 0.84 15.37
C ILE A 243 -19.53 0.40 15.32
N SER A 244 -19.25 -0.70 14.61
CA SER A 244 -17.91 -1.24 14.43
C SER A 244 -16.99 -0.23 13.74
N PHE A 245 -17.50 0.48 12.73
CA PHE A 245 -16.77 1.53 12.03
C PHE A 245 -16.39 2.70 12.94
N VAL A 246 -17.33 3.20 13.76
CA VAL A 246 -17.05 4.27 14.72
C VAL A 246 -16.02 3.82 15.76
N CYS A 247 -16.15 2.60 16.30
CA CYS A 247 -15.14 2.02 17.19
C CYS A 247 -13.75 1.95 16.52
N PHE A 248 -13.70 1.56 15.25
CA PHE A 248 -12.47 1.50 14.48
C PHE A 248 -11.83 2.89 14.28
N LEU A 249 -12.62 3.91 13.94
CA LEU A 249 -12.15 5.30 13.84
C LEU A 249 -11.68 5.85 15.20
N LEU A 250 -12.33 5.47 16.30
CA LEU A 250 -11.90 5.86 17.64
C LEU A 250 -10.50 5.31 17.97
N ILE A 251 -10.14 4.10 17.52
CA ILE A 251 -8.79 3.55 17.70
C ILE A 251 -7.75 4.44 17.00
N PHE A 252 -8.03 4.88 15.77
CA PHE A 252 -7.17 5.83 15.05
C PHE A 252 -7.04 7.16 15.78
N LEU A 253 -8.17 7.73 16.21
CA LEU A 253 -8.20 9.01 16.91
C LEU A 253 -7.42 8.94 18.23
N LEU A 254 -7.64 7.90 19.02
CA LEU A 254 -6.93 7.69 20.29
C LEU A 254 -5.43 7.48 20.07
N GLY A 255 -5.04 6.71 19.05
CA GLY A 255 -3.64 6.53 18.66
C GLY A 255 -2.96 7.85 18.25
N TYR A 256 -3.68 8.70 17.52
CA TYR A 256 -3.19 10.01 17.07
C TYR A 256 -3.11 11.04 18.22
N LEU A 257 -4.07 11.00 19.15
CA LEU A 257 -4.13 11.92 20.29
C LEU A 257 -3.18 11.56 21.44
N LYS A 258 -2.63 10.33 21.46
CA LYS A 258 -1.72 9.84 22.51
C LYS A 258 -0.44 10.68 22.62
N ASP A 259 -0.01 11.34 21.54
CA ASP A 259 1.14 12.25 21.56
C ASP A 259 0.82 13.60 20.87
N LYS A 260 0.57 14.64 21.68
CA LYS A 260 0.30 16.01 21.20
C LYS A 260 1.50 16.67 20.50
N LYS A 261 2.72 16.10 20.59
CA LYS A 261 3.95 16.75 20.13
C LYS A 261 4.51 16.18 18.82
N SER A 262 4.12 14.98 18.40
CA SER A 262 4.65 14.39 17.16
C SER A 262 3.63 13.52 16.42
N ILE A 263 3.42 13.84 15.14
CA ILE A 263 2.51 13.08 14.27
C ILE A 263 3.18 11.75 13.90
N ASN A 264 2.50 10.63 14.19
CA ASN A 264 2.90 9.33 13.66
C ASN A 264 2.59 9.25 12.17
N ILE A 265 3.61 9.58 11.36
CA ILE A 265 3.50 9.62 9.90
C ILE A 265 3.12 8.27 9.30
N MET A 266 3.50 7.16 9.95
CA MET A 266 3.11 5.83 9.49
C MET A 266 1.62 5.56 9.70
N LEU A 267 1.06 5.99 10.84
CA LEU A 267 -0.39 5.92 11.05
C LEU A 267 -1.15 6.78 10.05
N PHE A 268 -0.63 7.95 9.71
CA PHE A 268 -1.20 8.78 8.64
C PHE A 268 -1.18 8.05 7.28
N PHE A 269 -0.07 7.42 6.90
CA PHE A 269 0.00 6.66 5.65
C PHE A 269 -0.92 5.44 5.63
N ILE A 270 -1.04 4.72 6.75
CA ILE A 270 -1.97 3.59 6.88
C ILE A 270 -3.41 4.10 6.72
N ALA A 271 -3.81 5.15 7.45
CA ALA A 271 -5.14 5.74 7.37
C ALA A 271 -5.46 6.24 5.95
N LEU A 272 -4.53 6.97 5.32
CA LEU A 272 -4.67 7.47 3.95
C LEU A 272 -4.86 6.32 2.97
N SER A 273 -4.11 5.22 3.14
CA SER A 273 -4.20 4.06 2.27
C SER A 273 -5.53 3.33 2.43
N MET A 274 -6.09 3.26 3.65
CA MET A 274 -7.39 2.63 3.90
C MET A 274 -8.55 3.37 3.23
N VAL A 275 -8.40 4.66 2.90
CA VAL A 275 -9.40 5.43 2.14
C VAL A 275 -9.53 4.90 0.71
N PHE A 276 -8.42 4.53 0.07
CA PHE A 276 -8.38 4.24 -1.37
C PHE A 276 -7.99 2.79 -1.72
N VAL A 277 -7.68 1.95 -0.72
CA VAL A 277 -7.29 0.56 -0.93
C VAL A 277 -7.91 -0.36 0.13
N HIS A 278 -8.61 -1.42 -0.28
CA HIS A 278 -9.24 -2.44 0.59
C HIS A 278 -8.28 -3.56 1.04
N CYS A 279 -6.99 -3.47 0.71
CA CYS A 279 -6.06 -4.58 0.80
C CYS A 279 -5.59 -4.93 2.22
N PHE A 280 -6.01 -4.18 3.25
CA PHE A 280 -5.57 -4.36 4.65
C PHE A 280 -6.04 -5.66 5.32
N ASN A 281 -6.97 -6.39 4.68
CA ASN A 281 -7.31 -7.77 5.04
C ASN A 281 -6.22 -8.78 4.66
N ALA A 282 -5.30 -8.45 3.74
CA ALA A 282 -4.23 -9.37 3.38
C ALA A 282 -3.28 -9.57 4.55
N PHE A 283 -2.92 -10.83 4.81
CA PHE A 283 -2.09 -11.24 5.95
C PHE A 283 -0.77 -10.45 6.07
N VAL A 284 -0.17 -10.04 4.96
CA VAL A 284 1.08 -9.26 4.97
C VAL A 284 0.96 -7.90 5.68
N PHE A 285 -0.24 -7.32 5.74
CA PHE A 285 -0.46 -6.09 6.49
C PHE A 285 -0.57 -6.29 7.99
N PHE A 286 -0.62 -7.54 8.49
CA PHE A 286 -0.57 -7.86 9.93
C PHE A 286 0.52 -7.07 10.66
N ILE A 287 1.71 -6.97 10.06
CA ILE A 287 2.85 -6.24 10.61
C ILE A 287 2.59 -4.73 10.68
N MET A 288 1.86 -4.18 9.70
CA MET A 288 1.56 -2.74 9.66
C MET A 288 0.59 -2.32 10.76
N TRP A 289 -0.26 -3.22 11.25
CA TRP A 289 -1.14 -2.95 12.40
C TRP A 289 -0.40 -2.66 13.70
N GLY A 290 0.87 -3.07 13.84
CA GLY A 290 1.67 -2.73 15.02
C GLY A 290 1.92 -1.23 15.18
N TRP A 291 1.87 -0.46 14.08
CA TRP A 291 2.05 1.00 14.10
C TRP A 291 0.99 1.75 14.91
N PHE A 292 -0.18 1.14 15.17
CA PHE A 292 -1.24 1.72 16.01
C PHE A 292 -0.85 1.82 17.48
N PHE A 293 0.06 0.96 17.94
CA PHE A 293 0.41 0.82 19.35
C PHE A 293 1.79 1.38 19.67
N ILE A 294 2.45 1.96 18.67
CA ILE A 294 3.84 2.38 18.75
C ILE A 294 3.90 3.89 18.65
N LEU A 295 4.64 4.48 19.58
CA LEU A 295 4.94 5.90 19.52
C LEU A 295 5.73 6.20 18.25
N PRO A 296 5.44 7.33 17.59
CA PRO A 296 6.20 7.74 16.42
C PRO A 296 7.70 7.64 16.71
N PRO A 297 8.51 6.95 15.88
CA PRO A 297 9.94 7.11 15.98
C PRO A 297 10.18 8.60 15.80
N SER A 298 10.71 9.24 16.84
CA SER A 298 11.23 10.58 16.67
C SER A 298 12.21 10.48 15.52
N ILE A 299 12.00 11.28 14.48
CA ILE A 299 12.99 11.43 13.42
C ILE A 299 14.10 12.27 14.03
N ASN A 300 14.80 11.68 15.00
CA ASN A 300 15.95 12.23 15.68
C ASN A 300 17.13 12.02 14.72
N ILE A 301 17.09 12.75 13.63
CA ILE A 301 18.23 12.89 12.74
C ILE A 301 19.22 13.77 13.49
N GLY A 302 20.19 13.13 14.16
CA GLY A 302 21.41 13.80 14.57
C GLY A 302 21.74 13.86 16.06
N LYS A 303 21.08 13.12 16.96
CA LYS A 303 21.66 12.88 18.29
C LYS A 303 21.92 11.39 18.47
N LYS A 304 23.19 11.02 18.30
CA LYS A 304 23.77 9.78 18.82
C LYS A 304 23.31 9.65 20.28
N ILE A 305 22.68 8.53 20.61
CA ILE A 305 22.90 7.90 21.91
C ILE A 305 24.19 7.10 21.76
#